data_AF-A0A7D7VEL0-F1
#
_entry.id   AF-A0A7D7VEL0-F1
#
_cell.length_a   1.000
_cell.length_b   1.000
_cell.length_c   1.000
_cell.angle_alpha   90.00
_cell.angle_beta   90.00
_cell.angle_gamma   90.00
#
_symmetry.space_group_name_H-M   'P 1'
#
loop_
_entity.id
_entity.type
_entity.pdbx_description
1 polymer ?
#
loop_
_entity_poly.entity_id
_entity_poly.type
_entity_poly.pdbx_seq_one_letter_code
_entity_poly.pdbx_strand_id
1 'polypeptide(L)'
;MKSFSAGSKPADSVGSGTVAAMEELGISMKDARPKSIYEISDVEYDLVVTMGCGDSCPHVRSKRTEDWQIPDPKAMDKERAREVRDFIREKVKTAIEEILFSR
;
A
#
# COMPACT_ATOMS: atom_id res chain seq x y z
N MET A 1 10.75 -1.20 12.28
CA MET A 1 9.39 -0.92 11.76
C MET A 1 8.96 -2.08 10.89
N LYS A 2 7.68 -2.46 10.89
CA LYS A 2 7.14 -3.52 10.03
C LYS A 2 5.99 -2.94 9.21
N SER A 3 5.84 -3.38 7.97
CA SER A 3 4.74 -3.00 7.09
C SER A 3 4.10 -4.26 6.49
N PHE A 4 2.82 -4.15 6.18
CA PHE A 4 2.02 -5.21 5.60
C PHE A 4 1.16 -4.60 4.48
N SER A 5 0.79 -5.43 3.50
CA SER A 5 -0.10 -5.03 2.41
C SER A 5 -1.08 -6.16 2.11
N ALA A 6 -2.31 -5.79 1.75
CA ALA A 6 -3.37 -6.71 1.39
C ALA A 6 -4.48 -6.00 0.59
N GLY A 7 -5.32 -6.79 -0.08
CA GLY A 7 -6.53 -6.33 -0.75
C GLY A 7 -7.75 -7.13 -0.32
N SER A 8 -8.93 -6.51 -0.35
CA SER A 8 -10.22 -7.19 -0.13
C SER A 8 -10.55 -8.17 -1.26
N LYS A 9 -10.12 -7.85 -2.49
CA LYS A 9 -10.22 -8.69 -3.68
C LYS A 9 -8.84 -8.75 -4.36
N PRO A 10 -7.91 -9.59 -3.87
CA PRO A 10 -6.57 -9.67 -4.43
C PRO A 10 -6.62 -10.11 -5.91
N ALA A 11 -5.79 -9.49 -6.74
CA ALA A 11 -5.57 -9.92 -8.12
C ALA A 11 -4.65 -11.16 -8.17
N ASP A 12 -4.52 -11.78 -9.34
CA ASP A 12 -3.64 -12.95 -9.51
C ASP A 12 -2.15 -12.59 -9.48
N SER A 13 -1.80 -11.37 -9.90
CA SER A 13 -0.42 -10.89 -9.93
C SER A 13 -0.32 -9.38 -9.68
N VAL A 14 0.89 -8.92 -9.37
CA VAL A 14 1.22 -7.49 -9.36
C VAL A 14 1.14 -6.96 -10.80
N GLY A 15 0.59 -5.76 -10.99
CA GLY A 15 0.48 -5.12 -12.29
C GLY A 15 1.86 -4.82 -12.90
N SER A 16 2.02 -5.03 -14.21
CA SER A 16 3.28 -4.84 -14.92
C SER A 16 3.79 -3.40 -14.86
N GLY A 17 2.89 -2.40 -14.88
CA GLY A 17 3.25 -0.99 -14.70
C GLY A 17 3.88 -0.73 -13.34
N THR A 18 3.34 -1.32 -12.27
CA THR A 18 3.91 -1.24 -10.92
C THR A 18 5.29 -1.91 -10.86
N VAL A 19 5.45 -3.10 -11.44
CA VAL A 19 6.75 -3.79 -11.48
C VAL A 19 7.79 -2.92 -12.17
N ALA A 20 7.47 -2.41 -13.36
CA ALA A 20 8.39 -1.56 -14.13
C ALA A 20 8.75 -0.26 -13.38
N ALA A 21 7.78 0.38 -12.71
CA ALA A 21 8.04 1.57 -11.91
C ALA A 21 8.95 1.28 -10.69
N MET A 22 8.81 0.13 -10.03
CA MET A 22 9.67 -0.22 -8.89
C MET A 22 11.09 -0.60 -9.32
N GLU A 23 11.23 -1.26 -10.48
CA GLU A 23 12.53 -1.63 -11.05
C GLU A 23 13.41 -0.42 -11.41
N GLU A 24 12.82 0.73 -11.76
CA GLU A 24 13.57 1.99 -11.97
C GLU A 24 14.36 2.44 -10.74
N LEU A 25 13.90 2.07 -9.54
CA LEU A 25 14.58 2.35 -8.27
C LEU A 25 15.46 1.18 -7.80
N GLY A 26 15.63 0.14 -8.63
CA GLY A 26 16.35 -1.07 -8.26
C GLY A 26 15.60 -1.96 -7.25
N ILE A 27 14.30 -1.76 -7.06
CA ILE A 27 13.48 -2.53 -6.11
C ILE A 27 12.83 -3.70 -6.85
N SER A 28 13.24 -4.93 -6.53
CA SER A 28 12.66 -6.13 -7.12
C SER A 28 11.30 -6.45 -6.50
N MET A 29 10.32 -6.76 -7.35
CA MET A 29 8.97 -7.18 -6.95
C MET A 29 8.75 -8.70 -7.12
N LYS A 30 9.82 -9.49 -7.32
CA LYS A 30 9.71 -10.94 -7.61
C LYS A 30 9.01 -11.73 -6.50
N ASP A 31 9.26 -11.36 -5.25
CA ASP A 31 8.64 -12.01 -4.09
C ASP A 31 7.31 -11.35 -3.67
N ALA A 32 6.91 -10.28 -4.36
CA ALA A 32 5.66 -9.59 -4.09
C ALA A 32 4.51 -10.35 -4.75
N ARG A 33 3.52 -10.72 -3.93
CA ARG A 33 2.25 -11.28 -4.40
C ARG A 33 1.07 -10.52 -3.79
N PRO A 34 -0.04 -10.35 -4.53
CA PRO A 34 -1.30 -9.96 -3.95
C PRO A 34 -1.72 -10.95 -2.85
N LYS A 35 -2.25 -10.41 -1.76
CA LYS A 35 -2.66 -11.15 -0.55
C LYS A 35 -4.03 -10.68 -0.12
N SER A 36 -4.83 -11.60 0.41
CA SER A 36 -6.11 -11.28 1.03
C SER A 36 -5.90 -10.52 2.33
N ILE A 37 -6.84 -9.64 2.65
CA ILE A 37 -6.88 -8.94 3.95
C ILE A 37 -7.00 -9.89 5.15
N TYR A 38 -7.44 -11.13 4.93
CA TYR A 38 -7.45 -12.15 5.98
C TYR A 38 -6.09 -12.82 6.21
N GLU A 39 -5.09 -12.58 5.36
CA GLU A 39 -3.73 -13.13 5.50
C GLU A 39 -2.81 -12.24 6.35
N ILE A 40 -3.19 -10.99 6.62
CA ILE A 40 -2.38 -10.10 7.48
C ILE A 40 -2.62 -10.42 8.95
N SER A 41 -1.61 -10.11 9.78
CA SER A 41 -1.68 -10.38 11.22
C SER A 41 -2.81 -9.59 11.89
N ASP A 42 -3.60 -10.25 12.74
CA ASP A 42 -4.59 -9.58 13.58
C ASP A 42 -3.92 -8.93 14.80
N VAL A 43 -3.37 -7.74 14.56
CA VAL A 43 -2.76 -6.88 15.58
C VAL A 43 -3.34 -5.47 15.45
N GLU A 44 -3.17 -4.65 16.48
CA GLU A 44 -3.44 -3.23 16.36
C GLU A 44 -2.26 -2.55 15.64
N TYR A 45 -2.54 -1.95 14.49
CA TYR A 45 -1.56 -1.23 13.70
C TYR A 45 -1.44 0.23 14.17
N ASP A 46 -0.23 0.79 14.16
CA ASP A 46 -0.04 2.22 14.44
C ASP A 46 -0.72 3.10 13.36
N LEU A 47 -0.71 2.64 12.11
CA LEU A 47 -1.37 3.29 10.97
C LEU A 47 -1.90 2.25 9.98
N VAL A 48 -3.16 2.42 9.57
CA VAL A 48 -3.76 1.74 8.40
C VAL A 48 -4.02 2.77 7.31
N VAL A 49 -3.57 2.49 6.10
CA VAL A 49 -3.80 3.33 4.92
C VAL A 49 -4.71 2.59 3.96
N THR A 50 -5.79 3.25 3.52
CA THR A 50 -6.70 2.75 2.51
C THR A 50 -6.47 3.44 1.17
N MET A 51 -6.75 2.72 0.08
CA MET A 51 -6.57 3.17 -1.29
C MET A 51 -7.89 3.70 -1.91
N GLY A 52 -8.84 4.18 -1.10
CA GLY A 52 -10.16 4.60 -1.62
C GLY A 52 -11.12 3.46 -1.98
N CYS A 53 -10.90 2.24 -1.46
CA CYS A 53 -11.84 1.12 -1.59
C CYS A 53 -13.13 1.27 -0.76
N GLY A 54 -13.27 2.37 -0.01
CA GLY A 54 -14.44 2.70 0.80
C GLY A 54 -14.76 1.65 1.87
N ASP A 55 -16.04 1.55 2.23
CA ASP A 55 -16.58 0.66 3.28
C ASP A 55 -16.58 -0.83 2.91
N SER A 56 -16.02 -1.21 1.76
CA SER A 56 -16.04 -2.59 1.26
C SER A 56 -14.95 -3.48 1.88
N CYS A 57 -14.06 -2.92 2.69
CA CYS A 57 -12.98 -3.65 3.33
C CYS A 57 -13.35 -4.09 4.75
N PRO A 58 -13.04 -5.35 5.12
CA PRO A 58 -13.06 -5.78 6.52
C PRO A 58 -12.30 -4.81 7.42
N HIS A 59 -12.84 -4.55 8.61
CA HIS A 59 -12.23 -3.62 9.57
C HIS A 59 -10.87 -4.16 10.04
N VAL A 60 -9.81 -3.36 9.85
CA VAL A 60 -8.47 -3.63 10.37
C VAL A 60 -8.24 -2.71 11.56
N ARG A 61 -7.87 -3.29 12.71
CA ARG A 61 -7.67 -2.52 13.95
C ARG A 61 -6.46 -1.61 13.84
N SER A 62 -6.63 -0.32 14.16
CA SER A 62 -5.56 0.66 14.11
C SER A 62 -5.77 1.80 15.10
N LYS A 63 -4.68 2.46 15.46
CA LYS A 63 -4.72 3.73 16.22
C LYS A 63 -5.11 4.91 15.32
N ARG A 64 -4.68 4.85 14.06
CA ARG A 64 -4.96 5.86 13.04
C ARG A 64 -5.30 5.17 11.72
N THR A 65 -6.34 5.66 11.05
CA THR A 65 -6.70 5.23 9.71
C THR A 65 -6.74 6.44 8.79
N GLU A 66 -6.10 6.31 7.64
CA GLU A 66 -6.06 7.34 6.61
C GLU A 66 -6.54 6.79 5.27
N ASP A 67 -7.15 7.66 4.47
CA ASP A 67 -7.45 7.38 3.08
C ASP A 67 -6.58 8.31 2.22
N TRP A 68 -5.68 7.71 1.44
CA TRP A 68 -4.79 8.44 0.56
C TRP A 68 -5.31 8.55 -0.87
N GLN A 69 -6.51 8.04 -1.14
CA GLN A 69 -7.19 8.10 -2.44
C GLN A 69 -6.29 7.60 -3.58
N ILE A 70 -5.53 6.54 -3.32
CA ILE A 70 -4.60 5.96 -4.28
C ILE A 70 -5.39 5.24 -5.36
N PRO A 71 -5.26 5.61 -6.65
CA PRO A 71 -6.02 4.95 -7.71
C PRO A 71 -5.67 3.46 -7.83
N ASP A 72 -6.61 2.64 -8.31
CA ASP A 72 -6.42 1.19 -8.46
C ASP A 72 -5.25 0.88 -9.42
N PRO A 73 -4.18 0.22 -8.96
CA PRO A 73 -3.00 -0.04 -9.77
C PRO A 73 -3.21 -1.11 -10.85
N LYS A 74 -4.31 -1.89 -10.82
CA LYS A 74 -4.50 -3.07 -11.66
C LYS A 74 -4.40 -2.78 -13.17
N ALA A 75 -4.78 -1.57 -13.59
CA ALA A 75 -4.77 -1.14 -14.99
C ALA A 75 -3.82 0.03 -15.27
N MET A 76 -2.90 0.36 -14.35
CA MET A 76 -1.96 1.46 -14.56
C MET A 76 -0.86 1.06 -15.53
N ASP A 77 -0.56 1.96 -16.46
CA ASP A 77 0.70 1.96 -17.17
C ASP A 77 1.87 2.33 -16.25
N LYS A 78 3.09 2.23 -16.78
CA LYS A 78 4.31 2.49 -16.01
C LYS A 78 4.39 3.94 -15.55
N GLU A 79 4.05 4.88 -16.42
CA GLU A 79 4.12 6.32 -16.16
C GLU A 79 3.20 6.71 -15.01
N ARG A 80 1.95 6.25 -15.03
CA ARG A 80 1.01 6.50 -13.94
C ARG A 80 1.41 5.78 -12.66
N ALA A 81 1.89 4.54 -12.76
CA ALA A 81 2.42 3.81 -11.61
C ALA A 81 3.62 4.52 -10.98
N ARG A 82 4.47 5.19 -11.77
CA ARG A 82 5.59 6.01 -11.31
C ARG A 82 5.11 7.20 -10.48
N GLU A 83 4.12 7.94 -10.98
CA GLU A 83 3.54 9.08 -10.26
C GLU A 83 2.95 8.64 -8.90
N VAL A 84 2.23 7.52 -8.90
CA VAL A 84 1.63 6.95 -7.69
C VAL A 84 2.70 6.47 -6.71
N ARG A 85 3.75 5.79 -7.19
CA ARG A 85 4.91 5.38 -6.39
C ARG A 85 5.53 6.58 -5.66
N ASP A 86 5.77 7.67 -6.39
CA ASP A 86 6.44 8.85 -5.83
C ASP A 86 5.53 9.61 -4.85
N PHE A 87 4.23 9.68 -5.13
CA PHE A 87 3.24 10.18 -4.19
C PHE A 87 3.22 9.37 -2.88
N ILE A 88 3.14 8.04 -2.98
CA ILE A 88 3.15 7.14 -1.82
C ILE A 88 4.46 7.31 -1.04
N ARG A 89 5.61 7.46 -1.71
CA ARG A 89 6.90 7.66 -1.06
C ARG A 89 6.91 8.88 -0.14
N GLU A 90 6.42 10.02 -0.62
CA GLU A 90 6.39 11.24 0.20
C GLU A 90 5.39 11.11 1.36
N LYS A 91 4.20 10.54 1.11
CA LYS A 91 3.22 10.26 2.17
C LYS A 91 3.76 9.34 3.26
N VAL A 92 4.46 8.27 2.88
CA VAL A 92 5.08 7.32 3.81
C VAL A 92 6.15 7.99 4.66
N LYS A 93 7.00 8.85 4.08
CA LYS A 93 8.01 9.60 4.85
C LYS A 93 7.36 10.46 5.94
N THR A 94 6.37 11.27 5.58
CA THR A 94 5.64 12.11 6.53
C THR A 94 4.97 11.27 7.61
N ALA A 95 4.28 10.18 7.24
CA ALA A 95 3.63 9.30 8.21
C ALA A 95 4.62 8.66 9.19
N ILE A 96 5.80 8.25 8.72
CA ILE A 96 6.85 7.69 9.59
C ILE A 96 7.34 8.73 10.58
N GLU A 97 7.61 9.96 10.14
CA GLU A 97 8.01 11.05 11.02
C GLU A 97 6.96 11.27 12.11
N GLU A 98 5.69 11.44 11.73
CA GLU A 98 4.60 11.62 12.67
C GLU A 98 4.49 10.47 13.69
N ILE A 99 4.57 9.22 13.25
CA ILE A 99 4.50 8.05 14.14
C ILE A 99 5.68 8.00 15.12
N LEU A 100 6.88 8.40 14.67
CA LEU A 100 8.06 8.41 15.52
C LEU A 100 8.06 9.55 16.54
N PHE A 101 7.51 10.72 16.19
CA PHE A 101 7.44 11.90 17.07
C PHE A 101 6.20 11.94 17.97
N SER A 102 5.20 11.07 17.73
CA SER A 102 4.00 10.93 18.57
C SER A 102 4.07 9.80 19.61
N ARG A 103 5.22 9.10 19.69
CA ARG A 103 5.53 8.11 20.72
C ARG A 103 6.29 8.73 21.89
#